data_AF-A0A2M8AZA6-F1
#
_entry.id   AF-A0A2M8AZA6-F1
#
_cell.length_a   1.000
_cell.length_b   1.000
_cell.length_c   1.000
_cell.angle_alpha   90.00
_cell.angle_beta   90.00
_cell.angle_gamma   90.00
#
_symmetry.space_group_name_H-M   'P 1'
#
loop_
_entity.id
_entity.type
_entity.pdbx_description
1 polymer ?
#
loop_
_entity_poly.entity_id
_entity_poly.type
_entity_poly.pdbx_seq_one_letter_code
_entity_poly.pdbx_strand_id
1 'polypeptide(L)' 'GGVVLSVTREIAAPIRYIGVGEQADDLRPFDARSFADALF' A
#
# COMPACT_ATOMS: atom_id res chain seq x y z
N GLY A 1 4.29 -6.84 3.88
CA GLY A 1 5.23 -6.12 2.98
C GLY A 1 5.38 -6.73 1.61
N GLY A 2 5.85 -7.97 1.52
CA GLY A 2 6.22 -8.59 0.23
C GLY A 2 5.11 -8.69 -0.83
N VAL A 3 3.83 -8.83 -0.43
CA VAL A 3 2.69 -8.96 -1.38
C VAL A 3 2.48 -7.69 -2.21
N VAL A 4 2.66 -6.49 -1.63
CA VAL A 4 2.45 -5.21 -2.34
C VAL A 4 3.50 -5.01 -3.44
N LEU A 5 4.73 -5.45 -3.20
CA LEU A 5 5.82 -5.35 -4.19
C LEU A 5 5.59 -6.30 -5.39
N SER A 6 5.04 -7.49 -5.15
CA SER A 6 4.71 -8.42 -6.23
C SER A 6 3.52 -7.95 -7.07
N VAL A 7 2.48 -7.42 -6.42
CA VAL A 7 1.27 -6.90 -7.09
C VAL A 7 1.59 -5.73 -8.03
N THR A 8 2.44 -4.80 -7.60
CA THR A 8 2.82 -3.66 -8.46
C THR A 8 3.61 -4.08 -9.70
N ARG A 9 4.42 -5.15 -9.61
CA ARG A 9 5.14 -5.70 -10.77
C ARG A 9 4.24 -6.39 -11.80
N GLU A 10 3.15 -7.04 -11.36
CA GLU A 10 2.22 -7.72 -12.27
C GLU A 10 1.19 -6.78 -12.89
N ILE A 11 0.69 -5.80 -12.14
CA ILE A 11 -0.46 -4.98 -12.56
C ILE A 11 -0.01 -3.72 -13.33
N ALA A 12 1.28 -3.35 -13.29
CA ALA A 12 1.85 -2.19 -13.98
C ALA A 12 1.06 -0.88 -13.78
N ALA A 13 0.38 -0.75 -12.64
CA ALA A 13 -0.45 0.40 -12.30
C ALA A 13 -0.07 0.94 -10.91
N PRO A 14 -0.15 2.27 -10.71
CA PRO A 14 0.18 2.87 -9.42
C PRO A 14 -0.91 2.56 -8.39
N ILE A 15 -0.51 2.13 -7.20
CA ILE A 15 -1.40 2.03 -6.04
C ILE A 15 -1.76 3.46 -5.60
N ARG A 16 -3.05 3.74 -5.50
CA ARG A 16 -3.55 5.07 -5.09
C ARG A 16 -3.92 5.16 -3.61
N TYR A 17 -4.45 4.07 -3.06
CA TYR A 17 -4.94 4.02 -1.68
C TYR A 17 -4.56 2.70 -1.02
N ILE A 18 -4.42 2.72 0.30
CA ILE A 18 -4.20 1.55 1.13
C ILE A 18 -5.14 1.61 2.34
N GLY A 19 -5.73 0.47 2.69
CA GLY A 19 -6.45 0.30 3.95
C GLY A 19 -5.46 -0.03 5.06
N VAL A 20 -5.45 0.75 6.13
CA VAL A 20 -4.59 0.51 7.31
C VAL A 20 -5.36 -0.03 8.52
N GLY A 21 -6.64 -0.36 8.33
CA GLY A 21 -7.55 -0.87 9.34
C GLY A 21 -8.87 -1.33 8.70
N GLU A 22 -9.86 -1.64 9.53
CA GLU A 22 -11.14 -2.25 9.13
C GLU A 22 -12.25 -1.22 8.92
N GLN A 23 -12.05 0.04 9.33
CA GLN A 23 -13.07 1.09 9.20
C GLN A 23 -13.02 1.73 7.81
N ALA A 24 -14.16 2.28 7.37
CA ALA A 24 -14.23 3.02 6.10
C ALA A 24 -13.27 4.22 6.07
N ASP A 25 -13.01 4.82 7.23
CA ASP A 25 -12.13 5.96 7.41
C ASP A 25 -10.63 5.58 7.43
N ASP A 26 -10.31 4.28 7.47
CA ASP A 26 -8.94 3.78 7.45
C ASP A 26 -8.36 3.70 6.03
N LEU A 27 -9.11 4.18 5.02
CA LEU A 27 -8.63 4.30 3.65
C LEU A 27 -7.79 5.57 3.50
N ARG A 28 -6.50 5.40 3.23
CA ARG A 28 -5.55 6.52 3.12
C ARG A 28 -4.84 6.52 1.77
N PRO A 29 -4.43 7.69 1.25
CA PRO A 29 -3.55 7.75 0.08
C PRO A 29 -2.29 6.91 0.33
N PHE A 30 -1.88 6.16 -0.68
CA PHE A 30 -0.69 5.32 -0.59
C PHE A 30 0.58 6.19 -0.68
N ASP A 31 1.47 6.05 0.31
CA ASP A 31 2.81 6.63 0.29
C ASP A 31 3.84 5.51 0.38
N ALA A 32 4.66 5.38 -0.67
CA ALA A 32 5.61 4.27 -0.78
C ALA A 32 6.73 4.34 0.27
N ARG A 33 7.11 5.54 0.71
CA ARG A 33 8.14 5.75 1.75
C ARG A 33 7.63 5.28 3.10
N SER A 34 6.49 5.81 3.53
CA SER A 34 5.83 5.42 4.79
C SER A 34 5.50 3.93 4.81
N PHE A 35 5.11 3.35 3.67
CA PHE A 35 4.87 1.92 3.57
C PHE A 35 6.16 1.09 3.71
N ALA A 36 7.27 1.52 3.09
CA ALA A 36 8.56 0.86 3.26
C ALA A 36 9.06 0.97 4.71
N ASP A 37 8.95 2.16 5.31
CA ASP A 37 9.34 2.41 6.70
C ASP A 37 8.54 1.57 7.69
N ALA A 38 7.25 1.32 7.44
CA ALA A 38 6.42 0.45 8.27
C ALA A 38 6.72 -1.05 8.14
N LEU A 39 7.55 -1.45 7.17
CA LEU A 39 7.94 -2.85 6.93
C LEU A 39 9.30 -3.23 7.51
N PHE A 40 10.09 -2.25 7.94
CA PHE A 40 11.40 -2.43 8.55
C PHE A 40 11.37 -2.04 10.03
#